data_AF-A0A8J8KCB8-F1
#
_entry.id   AF-A0A8J8KCB8-F1
#
_cell.length_a   1.000
_cell.length_b   1.000
_cell.length_c   1.000
_cell.angle_alpha   90.00
_cell.angle_beta   90.00
_cell.angle_gamma   90.00
#
_symmetry.space_group_name_H-M   'P 1'
#
loop_
_entity.id
_entity.type
_entity.pdbx_description
1 polymer ?
#
loop_
_entity_poly.entity_id
_entity_poly.type
_entity_poly.pdbx_seq_one_letter_code
_entity_poly.pdbx_strand_id
1 'polypeptide(L)' 'MIQLDVYQKVKRLQKYVAWASAFIAFFGIGGGAIMYISGLKVFGVVWTILGSLASIILPVSALKDLKADYIEND' A
#
# COMPACT_ATOMS: atom_id res chain seq x y z
N MET A 1 -5.09 -31.10 -4.07
CA MET A 1 -5.87 -30.17 -4.92
C MET A 1 -6.33 -28.90 -4.19
N ILE A 2 -6.48 -28.92 -2.86
CA ILE A 2 -6.95 -27.77 -2.05
C ILE A 2 -5.89 -26.65 -1.89
N GLN A 3 -4.62 -26.99 -1.66
CA GLN A 3 -3.56 -25.99 -1.46
C GLN A 3 -3.28 -25.10 -2.70
N LEU A 4 -3.50 -25.62 -3.91
CA LEU A 4 -3.24 -24.90 -5.16
C LEU A 4 -4.26 -23.77 -5.40
N ASP A 5 -5.50 -23.96 -4.96
CA ASP A 5 -6.58 -22.97 -5.07
C ASP A 5 -6.41 -21.83 -4.04
N VAL A 6 -6.02 -22.20 -2.81
CA VAL A 6 -5.69 -21.24 -1.74
C VAL A 6 -4.52 -20.35 -2.14
N TYR A 7 -3.47 -20.94 -2.72
CA TYR A 7 -2.29 -20.19 -3.19
C TYR A 7 -2.63 -19.15 -4.27
N GLN A 8 -3.51 -19.51 -5.21
CA GLN A 8 -3.97 -18.57 -6.25
C GLN A 8 -4.86 -17.46 -5.70
N LYS A 9 -5.64 -17.73 -4.65
CA LYS A 9 -6.48 -16.75 -3.96
C LYS A 9 -5.62 -15.69 -3.25
N VAL A 10 -4.59 -16.13 -2.52
CA VAL A 10 -3.61 -15.24 -1.86
C VAL A 10 -2.83 -14.41 -2.89
N LYS A 11 -2.39 -15.03 -4.00
CA LYS A 11 -1.67 -14.32 -5.08
C LYS A 11 -2.52 -13.21 -5.72
N ARG A 12 -3.82 -13.43 -5.90
CA ARG A 12 -4.75 -12.39 -6.39
C ARG A 12 -4.88 -11.25 -5.40
N LEU A 13 -5.01 -11.57 -4.11
CA LEU A 13 -5.11 -10.56 -3.05
C LEU A 13 -3.83 -9.72 -2.94
N GLN A 14 -2.66 -10.34 -3.00
CA GLN A 14 -1.38 -9.64 -3.05
C GLN A 14 -1.29 -8.68 -4.24
N LYS A 15 -1.81 -9.08 -5.41
CA LYS A 15 -1.88 -8.20 -6.58
C LYS A 15 -2.74 -6.97 -6.28
N TYR A 16 -3.94 -7.13 -5.71
CA TYR A 16 -4.79 -5.99 -5.33
C TYR A 16 -4.13 -5.07 -4.28
N VAL A 17 -3.48 -5.65 -3.28
CA VAL A 17 -2.75 -4.87 -2.25
C VAL A 17 -1.57 -4.12 -2.85
N ALA A 18 -0.85 -4.71 -3.80
CA ALA A 18 0.22 -4.02 -4.54
C ALA A 18 -0.31 -2.88 -5.42
N TRP A 19 -1.46 -3.07 -6.08
CA TRP A 19 -2.11 -1.98 -6.84
C TRP A 19 -2.59 -0.85 -5.92
N ALA A 20 -3.14 -1.17 -4.75
CA ALA A 20 -3.55 -0.16 -3.76
C ALA A 20 -2.33 0.62 -3.22
N SER A 21 -1.23 -0.06 -2.93
CA SER A 21 0.05 0.56 -2.55
C SER A 21 0.53 1.56 -3.59
N ALA A 22 0.58 1.14 -4.86
CA ALA A 22 1.01 1.98 -5.97
C ALA A 22 0.12 3.23 -6.13
N PHE A 23 -1.20 3.06 -5.97
CA PHE A 23 -2.14 4.18 -6.06
C PHE A 23 -1.93 5.21 -4.94
N ILE A 24 -1.74 4.75 -3.70
CA ILE A 24 -1.46 5.61 -2.55
C ILE A 24 -0.12 6.34 -2.73
N ALA A 25 0.91 5.66 -3.23
CA ALA A 25 2.20 6.27 -3.53
C ALA A 25 2.08 7.40 -4.56
N PHE A 26 1.33 7.17 -5.65
CA PHE A 26 1.05 8.18 -6.66
C PHE A 26 0.29 9.38 -6.09
N PHE A 27 -0.68 9.15 -5.21
CA PHE A 27 -1.41 10.23 -4.54
C PHE A 27 -0.53 11.04 -3.59
N GLY A 28 0.34 10.36 -2.83
CA GLY A 28 1.28 11.01 -1.93
C GLY A 28 2.28 11.91 -2.66
N ILE A 29 2.97 11.34 -3.66
CA ILE A 29 3.98 12.06 -4.45
C ILE A 29 3.33 13.12 -5.33
N GLY A 30 2.23 12.79 -6.00
CA GLY A 30 1.51 13.72 -6.87
C GLY A 30 0.90 14.89 -6.10
N GLY A 31 0.21 14.62 -4.99
CA GLY A 31 -0.36 15.66 -4.13
C GLY A 31 0.72 16.57 -3.53
N GLY A 32 1.84 15.98 -3.09
CA GLY A 32 2.96 16.73 -2.54
C GLY A 32 3.67 17.59 -3.59
N ALA A 33 3.81 17.10 -4.82
CA ALA A 33 4.33 17.87 -5.94
C ALA A 33 3.44 19.07 -6.29
N ILE A 34 2.12 18.89 -6.32
CA ILE A 34 1.17 20.00 -6.57
C ILE A 34 1.31 21.08 -5.50
N MET A 35 1.35 20.70 -4.22
CA MET A 35 1.54 21.64 -3.11
C MET A 35 2.89 22.37 -3.19
N TYR A 36 3.95 21.67 -3.58
CA TYR A 36 5.28 22.25 -3.75
C TYR A 36 5.30 23.33 -4.84
N ILE A 37 4.68 23.05 -5.99
CA ILE A 37 4.60 23.99 -7.12
C ILE A 37 3.67 25.17 -6.80
N SER A 38 2.63 24.94 -5.99
CA SER A 38 1.67 25.97 -5.56
C SER A 38 2.22 26.94 -4.51
N GLY A 39 3.50 26.83 -4.15
CA GLY A 39 4.18 27.73 -3.19
C GLY A 39 4.16 27.24 -1.74
N LEU A 40 3.41 26.18 -1.42
CA LEU A 40 3.37 25.54 -0.11
C LEU A 40 4.50 24.49 0.02
N LYS A 41 5.76 24.91 -0.17
CA LYS A 41 6.91 24.01 -0.30
C LYS A 41 7.09 23.06 0.88
N VAL A 42 7.03 23.57 2.11
CA VAL A 42 7.22 22.77 3.33
C VAL A 42 6.11 21.73 3.47
N PHE A 43 4.85 22.13 3.25
CA PHE A 43 3.72 21.22 3.29
C PHE A 43 3.78 20.18 2.18
N GLY A 44 4.20 20.56 0.97
CA GLY A 44 4.38 19.62 -0.14
C GLY A 44 5.43 18.55 0.14
N VAL A 45 6.57 18.91 0.76
CA VAL A 45 7.60 17.95 1.17
C VAL A 45 7.08 17.01 2.26
N VAL A 46 6.46 17.55 3.31
CA VAL A 46 5.90 16.74 4.41
C VAL A 46 4.81 15.79 3.90
N TRP A 47 3.93 16.27 3.01
CA TRP A 47 2.88 15.46 2.40
C TRP A 47 3.45 14.34 1.52
N THR A 48 4.50 14.63 0.75
CA THR A 48 5.20 13.64 -0.07
C THR A 48 5.77 12.52 0.81
N ILE A 49 6.44 12.89 1.91
CA ILE A 49 7.04 11.93 2.86
C ILE A 49 5.95 11.08 3.53
N LEU A 50 4.89 11.70 4.05
CA LEU A 50 3.80 10.98 4.71
C LEU A 50 3.07 10.03 3.74
N GLY A 51 2.76 10.50 2.53
CA GLY A 51 2.08 9.70 1.52
C GLY A 51 2.92 8.52 1.03
N SER A 52 4.23 8.70 0.87
CA SER A 52 5.14 7.61 0.52
C SER A 52 5.32 6.62 1.68
N LEU A 53 5.37 7.06 2.93
CA LEU A 53 5.42 6.17 4.09
C LEU A 53 4.14 5.34 4.24
N ALA A 54 2.97 5.97 4.09
CA ALA A 54 1.67 5.32 4.17
C ALA A 54 1.50 4.24 3.07
N SER A 55 2.06 4.49 1.88
CA SER A 55 2.03 3.54 0.77
C SER A 55 2.81 2.25 1.02
N ILE A 56 3.70 2.23 2.02
CA ILE A 56 4.50 1.05 2.41
C ILE A 56 3.89 0.38 3.64
N ILE A 57 3.52 1.17 4.65
CA ILE A 57 3.04 0.65 5.94
C ILE A 57 1.70 -0.08 5.78
N LEU A 58 0.71 0.54 5.09
CA LEU A 58 -0.63 -0.04 4.96
C LEU A 58 -0.62 -1.40 4.24
N PRO A 59 0.07 -1.56 3.09
CA PRO A 59 0.15 -2.85 2.42
C PRO A 59 0.91 -3.90 3.22
N VAL A 60 2.01 -3.52 3.89
CA VAL A 60 2.81 -4.47 4.69
C VAL A 60 2.00 -4.97 5.89
N SER A 61 1.27 -4.09 6.58
CA SER A 61 0.38 -4.48 7.67
C SER A 61 -0.77 -5.35 7.15
N ALA A 62 -1.43 -4.97 6.05
CA ALA A 62 -2.49 -5.79 5.45
C ALA A 62 -1.99 -7.19 5.04
N LEU A 63 -0.77 -7.29 4.50
CA LEU A 63 -0.16 -8.59 4.15
C LEU A 63 0.20 -9.42 5.38
N LYS A 64 0.60 -8.78 6.49
CA LYS A 64 0.88 -9.46 7.76
C LYS A 64 -0.40 -10.03 8.39
N ASP A 65 -1.46 -9.24 8.45
CA ASP A 65 -2.75 -9.66 9.00
C ASP A 65 -3.36 -10.80 8.17
N LEU A 66 -3.32 -10.68 6.84
CA LEU A 66 -3.76 -11.77 5.94
C LEU A 66 -2.96 -13.06 6.13
N LYS A 67 -1.66 -12.97 6.44
CA LYS A 67 -0.85 -14.15 6.71
C LYS A 67 -1.18 -14.76 8.07
N ALA A 68 -1.47 -13.94 9.08
CA ALA A 68 -1.85 -14.40 10.41
C ALA A 68 -3.21 -15.15 10.37
N ASP A 69 -4.22 -14.56 9.73
CA ASP A 69 -5.56 -15.18 9.57
C ASP A 69 -5.51 -16.53 8.85
N TYR A 70 -4.58 -16.71 7.91
CA TYR A 70 -4.42 -17.98 7.19
C TYR A 70 -3.62 -19.03 7.97
N ILE A 71 -2.78 -18.64 8.94
CA ILE A 71 -2.00 -19.58 9.78
C ILE A 71 -2.82 -20.02 11.00
N GLU A 72 -3.74 -19.18 11.48
CA GLU A 72 -4.59 -19.48 12.65
C GLU A 72 -5.83 -20.34 12.30
N ASN A 73 -6.17 -20.47 11.02
CA ASN A 73 -7.31 -21.27 10.53
C ASN A 73 -6.92 -22.64 9.92
N ASP A 74 -5.68 -23.11 10.11
CA ASP A 74 -5.16 -24.44 9.72
C ASP A 74 -4.84 -25.28 10.98
#